data_AF-A0A932PMX5-F1
#
_entry.id   AF-A0A932PMX5-F1
#
_cell.length_a   1.000
_cell.length_b   1.000
_cell.length_c   1.000
_cell.angle_alpha   90.00
_cell.angle_beta   90.00
_cell.angle_gamma   90.00
#
_symmetry.space_group_name_H-M   'P 1'
#
loop_
_entity.id
_entity.type
_entity.pdbx_description
1 polymer ?
#
loop_
_entity_poly.entity_id
_entity_poly.type
_entity_poly.pdbx_seq_one_letter_code
_entity_poly.pdbx_strand_id
1 'polypeptide(L)'
;MRKTAFLSLFLLPAALFAQAPAASPSLGERIKAERPAIEQLLAELKYPEAYKRAEALVPATRPVFDKKDNTTLVQSCTANMEMAEALRLAAETADSAGAWEKALEYAKLARSLAQEAYAGVKEPFAQTVAYYTQSGARAKQVLEENADRIKELKAKSVLDPGERQELDLAMGVEKEVGDSAKWVKFFQTYIDVTKRESEAYDPLVKVMEDKLKGEADQVEEYKAGKGDRLKWVEAVVSSPAYLEAQGDRAGKARWLYRLAVISPDSKKVQHQLDVLNGKAAAAPGKKGK
;
A
#
# COMPACT_ATOMS: atom_id res chain seq x y z
N MET A 1 46.33 -35.65 24.69
CA MET A 1 46.81 -34.29 24.36
C MET A 1 45.81 -33.63 23.42
N ARG A 2 44.86 -32.86 23.95
CA ARG A 2 43.87 -32.09 23.17
C ARG A 2 44.33 -30.64 23.13
N LYS A 3 44.54 -30.09 21.92
CA LYS A 3 44.80 -28.67 21.72
C LYS A 3 43.47 -27.93 21.60
N THR A 4 43.18 -27.14 22.62
CA THR A 4 42.14 -26.11 22.69
C THR A 4 42.42 -25.00 21.67
N ALA A 5 41.43 -24.68 20.83
CA ALA A 5 41.41 -23.44 20.06
C ALA A 5 40.62 -22.39 20.85
N PHE A 6 41.28 -21.28 21.16
CA PHE A 6 40.76 -20.11 21.85
C PHE A 6 39.68 -19.41 21.01
N LEU A 7 38.54 -19.12 21.64
CA LEU A 7 37.56 -18.16 21.12
C LEU A 7 37.99 -16.77 21.58
N SER A 8 38.38 -15.91 20.63
CA SER A 8 38.73 -14.52 20.88
C SER A 8 37.50 -13.71 21.30
N LEU A 9 37.49 -13.25 22.55
CA LEU A 9 36.63 -12.17 23.01
C LEU A 9 36.99 -10.88 22.26
N PHE A 10 36.10 -10.38 21.40
CA PHE A 10 36.12 -8.99 20.99
C PHE A 10 35.36 -8.16 22.02
N LEU A 11 36.11 -7.51 22.92
CA LEU A 11 35.67 -6.36 23.68
C LEU A 11 35.61 -5.16 22.72
N LEU A 12 34.41 -4.74 22.33
CA LEU A 12 34.18 -3.45 21.67
C LEU A 12 33.96 -2.38 22.76
N PRO A 13 34.69 -1.25 22.71
CA PRO A 13 34.56 -0.19 23.71
C PRO A 13 33.24 0.55 23.56
N ALA A 14 32.54 0.69 24.69
CA ALA A 14 31.42 1.59 24.88
C ALA A 14 31.91 3.04 24.89
N ALA A 15 31.93 3.71 23.73
CA ALA A 15 32.06 5.16 23.64
C ALA A 15 31.64 5.65 22.25
N LEU A 16 30.37 6.06 22.11
CA LEU A 16 29.80 7.07 21.20
C LEU A 16 28.33 6.73 20.93
N PHE A 17 27.47 6.92 21.93
CA PHE A 17 26.07 7.23 21.65
C PHE A 17 26.01 8.68 21.15
N ALA A 18 26.46 8.90 19.91
CA ALA A 18 25.92 9.98 19.13
C ALA A 18 24.41 9.73 19.08
N GLN A 19 23.60 10.70 19.51
CA GLN A 19 22.17 10.69 19.24
C GLN A 19 22.01 10.50 17.73
N ALA A 20 21.63 9.28 17.31
CA ALA A 20 21.18 9.06 15.96
C ALA A 20 20.03 10.06 15.73
N PRO A 21 20.06 10.89 14.67
CA PRO A 21 18.92 11.73 14.35
C PRO A 21 17.70 10.80 14.29
N ALA A 22 16.61 11.18 14.96
CA ALA A 22 15.38 10.41 14.95
C ALA A 22 15.11 9.98 13.51
N ALA A 23 15.09 8.67 13.25
CA ALA A 23 14.95 8.14 11.91
C ALA A 23 13.75 8.83 11.26
N SER A 24 13.95 9.42 10.08
CA SER A 24 12.84 10.03 9.35
C SER A 24 11.69 9.03 9.25
N PRO A 25 10.45 9.43 9.53
CA PRO A 25 9.32 8.51 9.53
C PRO A 25 9.23 7.79 8.18
N SER A 26 8.95 6.49 8.24
CA SER A 26 8.71 5.65 7.07
C SER A 26 7.60 6.23 6.19
N LEU A 27 7.54 5.83 4.92
CA LEU A 27 6.47 6.28 4.04
C LEU A 27 5.10 5.84 4.58
N GLY A 28 5.00 4.61 5.10
CA GLY A 28 3.77 4.13 5.75
C GLY A 28 3.33 5.01 6.93
N GLU A 29 4.27 5.44 7.79
CA GLU A 29 3.97 6.35 8.91
C GLU A 29 3.52 7.73 8.42
N ARG A 30 4.16 8.27 7.38
CA ARG A 30 3.76 9.54 6.78
C ARG A 30 2.37 9.48 6.17
N ILE A 31 2.05 8.41 5.43
CA ILE A 31 0.70 8.19 4.88
C ILE A 31 -0.32 8.16 6.02
N LYS A 32 -0.06 7.37 7.07
CA LYS A 32 -0.95 7.24 8.22
C LYS A 32 -1.17 8.57 8.95
N ALA A 33 -0.12 9.39 9.07
CA ALA A 33 -0.19 10.70 9.72
C ALA A 33 -0.99 11.73 8.90
N GLU A 34 -0.85 11.72 7.57
CA GLU A 34 -1.47 12.68 6.68
C GLU A 34 -2.92 12.32 6.30
N ARG A 35 -3.27 11.03 6.36
CA ARG A 35 -4.58 10.50 5.96
C ARG A 35 -5.78 11.23 6.59
N PRO A 36 -5.84 11.51 7.91
CA PRO A 36 -6.97 12.20 8.50
C PRO A 36 -7.20 13.61 7.94
N ALA A 37 -6.12 14.34 7.66
CA ALA A 37 -6.22 15.69 7.09
C ALA A 37 -6.68 15.65 5.62
N ILE A 38 -6.24 14.65 4.86
CA ILE A 38 -6.72 14.41 3.49
C ILE A 38 -8.21 14.04 3.49
N GLU A 39 -8.63 13.15 4.39
CA GLU A 39 -10.04 12.75 4.56
C GLU A 39 -10.92 13.92 4.96
N GLN A 40 -10.43 14.81 5.83
CA GLN A 40 -11.14 16.04 6.17
C GLN A 40 -11.34 16.94 4.94
N LEU A 41 -10.31 17.12 4.10
CA LEU A 41 -10.44 17.91 2.87
C LEU A 41 -11.45 17.28 1.89
N LEU A 42 -11.47 15.96 1.78
CA LEU A 42 -12.48 15.24 0.99
C LEU A 42 -13.90 15.47 1.55
N ALA A 43 -14.08 15.40 2.87
CA ALA A 43 -15.37 15.64 3.51
C ALA A 43 -15.85 17.10 3.31
N GLU A 44 -14.91 18.05 3.30
CA GLU A 44 -15.16 19.47 3.03
C GLU A 44 -15.30 19.80 1.53
N LEU A 45 -15.26 18.79 0.64
CA LEU A 45 -15.32 18.92 -0.82
C LEU A 45 -14.16 19.72 -1.43
N LYS A 46 -13.06 19.89 -0.68
CA LYS A 46 -11.80 20.53 -1.12
C LYS A 46 -10.92 19.54 -1.86
N TYR A 47 -11.46 18.98 -2.94
CA TYR A 47 -10.84 17.87 -3.65
C TYR A 47 -9.49 18.21 -4.29
N PRO A 48 -9.29 19.38 -4.93
CA PRO A 48 -7.97 19.74 -5.45
C PRO A 48 -6.89 19.85 -4.37
N GLU A 49 -7.23 20.35 -3.17
CA GLU A 49 -6.32 20.44 -2.04
C GLU A 49 -6.01 19.06 -1.46
N ALA A 50 -7.03 18.19 -1.34
CA ALA A 50 -6.85 16.80 -0.91
C ALA A 50 -5.91 16.06 -1.88
N TYR A 51 -6.12 16.22 -3.19
CA TYR A 51 -5.29 15.63 -4.23
C TYR A 51 -3.84 16.12 -4.14
N LYS A 52 -3.60 17.42 -4.10
CA LYS A 52 -2.23 17.96 -3.97
C LYS A 52 -1.50 17.43 -2.73
N ARG A 53 -2.21 17.28 -1.61
CA ARG A 53 -1.63 16.76 -0.37
C ARG A 53 -1.31 15.27 -0.46
N ALA A 54 -2.18 14.47 -1.09
CA ALA A 54 -1.90 13.06 -1.36
C ALA A 54 -0.76 12.87 -2.37
N GLU A 55 -0.73 13.67 -3.44
CA GLU A 55 0.31 13.64 -4.46
C GLU A 55 1.69 13.95 -3.88
N ALA A 56 1.78 14.88 -2.94
CA ALA A 56 3.02 15.22 -2.24
C ALA A 56 3.61 14.08 -1.40
N LEU A 57 2.83 13.03 -1.11
CA LEU A 57 3.33 11.83 -0.43
C LEU A 57 3.96 10.82 -1.39
N VAL A 58 3.64 10.89 -2.68
CA VAL A 58 4.16 9.97 -3.68
C VAL A 58 5.65 10.25 -3.90
N PRO A 59 6.55 9.30 -3.60
CA PRO A 59 7.96 9.48 -3.88
C PRO A 59 8.21 9.66 -5.38
N ALA A 60 9.11 10.58 -5.74
CA ALA A 60 9.44 10.85 -7.14
C ALA A 60 10.16 9.67 -7.84
N THR A 61 10.86 8.85 -7.06
CA THR A 61 11.61 7.70 -7.56
C THR A 61 10.96 6.41 -7.13
N ARG A 62 10.75 5.52 -8.12
CA ARG A 62 10.33 4.15 -7.86
C ARG A 62 11.40 3.40 -7.04
N PRO A 63 11.02 2.66 -5.99
CA PRO A 63 11.94 1.79 -5.27
C PRO A 63 12.52 0.71 -6.20
N VAL A 64 13.76 0.34 -5.94
CA VAL A 64 14.44 -0.76 -6.65
C VAL A 64 14.16 -2.06 -5.91
N PHE A 65 13.78 -3.10 -6.67
CA PHE A 65 13.55 -4.41 -6.11
C PHE A 65 14.84 -5.23 -6.05
N ASP A 66 15.41 -5.39 -4.85
CA ASP A 66 16.63 -6.15 -4.58
C ASP A 66 16.27 -7.59 -4.19
N LYS A 67 16.93 -8.56 -4.84
CA LYS A 67 16.70 -10.00 -4.68
C LYS A 67 17.88 -10.74 -4.05
N LYS A 68 18.82 -10.01 -3.44
CA LYS A 68 20.06 -10.57 -2.90
C LYS A 68 19.85 -11.61 -1.80
N ASP A 69 18.98 -11.33 -0.83
CA ASP A 69 18.69 -12.23 0.28
C ASP A 69 17.29 -11.95 0.87
N ASN A 70 16.85 -12.79 1.83
CA ASN A 70 15.53 -12.65 2.44
C ASN A 70 15.29 -11.29 3.12
N THR A 71 16.35 -10.65 3.63
CA THR A 71 16.23 -9.32 4.24
C THR A 71 15.96 -8.28 3.18
N THR A 72 16.73 -8.28 2.08
CA THR A 72 16.53 -7.32 0.99
C THR A 72 15.21 -7.55 0.27
N LEU A 73 14.77 -8.80 0.10
CA LEU A 73 13.45 -9.14 -0.42
C LEU A 73 12.32 -8.57 0.43
N VAL A 74 12.37 -8.71 1.76
CA VAL A 74 11.37 -8.13 2.68
C VAL A 74 11.37 -6.60 2.59
N GLN A 75 12.55 -5.98 2.56
CA GLN A 75 12.68 -4.51 2.49
C GLN A 75 12.14 -3.96 1.16
N SER A 76 12.52 -4.56 0.04
CA SER A 76 12.03 -4.16 -1.29
C SER A 76 10.54 -4.39 -1.44
N CYS A 77 10.02 -5.51 -0.94
CA CYS A 77 8.58 -5.75 -0.88
C CYS A 77 7.86 -4.65 -0.08
N THR A 78 8.38 -4.30 1.10
CA THR A 78 7.80 -3.27 1.95
C THR A 78 7.80 -1.91 1.24
N ALA A 79 8.93 -1.51 0.64
CA ALA A 79 9.04 -0.24 -0.08
C ALA A 79 8.08 -0.15 -1.27
N ASN A 80 7.96 -1.22 -2.07
CA ASN A 80 7.00 -1.27 -3.18
C ASN A 80 5.56 -1.13 -2.69
N MET A 81 5.20 -1.82 -1.60
CA MET A 81 3.87 -1.81 -1.02
C MET A 81 3.49 -0.45 -0.43
N GLU A 82 4.42 0.21 0.27
CA GLU A 82 4.20 1.57 0.79
C GLU A 82 4.03 2.59 -0.36
N MET A 83 4.82 2.47 -1.43
CA MET A 83 4.63 3.34 -2.60
C MET A 83 3.30 3.06 -3.31
N ALA A 84 2.89 1.79 -3.42
CA ALA A 84 1.59 1.42 -3.97
C ALA A 84 0.42 1.97 -3.14
N GLU A 85 0.55 2.06 -1.81
CA GLU A 85 -0.44 2.69 -0.95
C GLU A 85 -0.50 4.22 -1.16
N ALA A 86 0.65 4.89 -1.25
CA ALA A 86 0.70 6.33 -1.56
C ALA A 86 0.02 6.64 -2.91
N LEU A 87 0.32 5.84 -3.93
CA LEU A 87 -0.29 5.95 -5.25
C LEU A 87 -1.79 5.65 -5.23
N ARG A 88 -2.25 4.71 -4.40
CA ARG A 88 -3.69 4.47 -4.22
C ARG A 88 -4.40 5.71 -3.69
N LEU A 89 -3.84 6.33 -2.65
CA LEU A 89 -4.39 7.53 -2.03
C LEU A 89 -4.38 8.71 -3.03
N ALA A 90 -3.30 8.86 -3.80
CA ALA A 90 -3.22 9.84 -4.88
C ALA A 90 -4.27 9.57 -5.98
N ALA A 91 -4.51 8.31 -6.35
CA ALA A 91 -5.52 7.94 -7.33
C ALA A 91 -6.95 8.29 -6.85
N GLU A 92 -7.31 7.92 -5.62
CA GLU A 92 -8.64 8.16 -5.05
C GLU A 92 -8.95 9.66 -4.90
N THR A 93 -7.95 10.45 -4.51
CA THR A 93 -8.08 11.90 -4.38
C THR A 93 -8.07 12.59 -5.75
N ALA A 94 -7.26 12.14 -6.71
CA ALA A 94 -7.28 12.61 -8.09
C ALA A 94 -8.63 12.34 -8.77
N ASP A 95 -9.24 11.16 -8.54
CA ASP A 95 -10.59 10.85 -9.02
C ASP A 95 -11.61 11.85 -8.47
N SER A 96 -11.56 12.10 -7.17
CA SER A 96 -12.43 13.09 -6.52
C SER A 96 -12.22 14.50 -7.07
N ALA A 97 -10.98 14.87 -7.39
CA ALA A 97 -10.62 16.15 -8.01
C ALA A 97 -10.91 16.21 -9.51
N GLY A 98 -11.47 15.15 -10.12
CA GLY A 98 -11.78 15.10 -11.55
C GLY A 98 -10.55 14.92 -12.46
N ALA A 99 -9.37 14.67 -11.90
CA ALA A 99 -8.13 14.43 -12.62
C ALA A 99 -8.02 12.95 -13.03
N TRP A 100 -9.01 12.45 -13.78
CA TRP A 100 -9.18 11.02 -14.08
C TRP A 100 -8.01 10.39 -14.83
N GLU A 101 -7.35 11.12 -15.72
CA GLU A 101 -6.15 10.65 -16.40
C GLU A 101 -5.01 10.37 -15.41
N LYS A 102 -4.82 11.27 -14.44
CA LYS A 102 -3.83 11.10 -13.36
C LYS A 102 -4.23 9.98 -12.39
N ALA A 103 -5.50 9.89 -12.05
CA ALA A 103 -6.01 8.81 -11.22
C ALA A 103 -5.74 7.43 -11.84
N LEU A 104 -5.97 7.29 -13.15
CA LEU A 104 -5.63 6.08 -13.90
C LEU A 104 -4.13 5.79 -13.93
N GLU A 105 -3.30 6.82 -14.15
CA GLU A 105 -1.84 6.70 -14.11
C GLU A 105 -1.36 6.14 -12.76
N TYR A 106 -1.81 6.73 -11.66
CA TYR A 106 -1.45 6.27 -10.31
C TYR A 106 -1.98 4.87 -10.02
N ALA A 107 -3.22 4.55 -10.39
CA ALA A 107 -3.77 3.22 -10.20
C ALA A 107 -2.97 2.14 -10.95
N LYS A 108 -2.54 2.43 -12.20
CA LYS A 108 -1.69 1.53 -13.00
C LYS A 108 -0.30 1.36 -12.39
N LEU A 109 0.30 2.44 -11.89
CA LEU A 109 1.60 2.39 -11.21
C LEU A 109 1.52 1.60 -9.89
N ALA A 110 0.48 1.83 -9.09
CA ALA A 110 0.25 1.10 -7.85
C ALA A 110 0.09 -0.40 -8.10
N ARG A 111 -0.72 -0.76 -9.11
CA ARG A 111 -0.86 -2.15 -9.56
C ARG A 111 0.48 -2.76 -9.98
N SER A 112 1.27 -2.04 -10.78
CA SER A 112 2.57 -2.53 -11.25
C SER A 112 3.53 -2.80 -10.09
N LEU A 113 3.55 -1.93 -9.07
CA LEU A 113 4.40 -2.09 -7.88
C LEU A 113 3.97 -3.28 -7.02
N ALA A 114 2.67 -3.46 -6.79
CA ALA A 114 2.14 -4.58 -6.04
C ALA A 114 2.38 -5.92 -6.76
N GLN A 115 2.21 -5.94 -8.09
CA GLN A 115 2.54 -7.10 -8.92
C GLN A 115 4.05 -7.43 -8.91
N GLU A 116 4.91 -6.41 -8.99
CA GLU A 116 6.36 -6.59 -8.87
C GLU A 116 6.75 -7.14 -7.49
N ALA A 117 6.13 -6.63 -6.42
CA ALA A 117 6.37 -7.11 -5.07
C ALA A 117 6.02 -8.60 -4.92
N TYR A 118 4.82 -9.00 -5.35
CA TYR A 118 4.40 -10.39 -5.33
C TYR A 118 5.30 -11.28 -6.21
N ALA A 119 5.58 -10.86 -7.44
CA ALA A 119 6.47 -11.61 -8.35
C ALA A 119 7.89 -11.77 -7.77
N GLY A 120 8.36 -10.77 -7.03
CA GLY A 120 9.67 -10.78 -6.38
C GLY A 120 9.77 -11.75 -5.20
N VAL A 121 8.70 -11.91 -4.41
CA VAL A 121 8.73 -12.72 -3.19
C VAL A 121 8.13 -14.12 -3.33
N LYS A 122 7.23 -14.35 -4.30
CA LYS A 122 6.45 -15.59 -4.42
C LYS A 122 7.32 -16.85 -4.35
N GLU A 123 8.29 -16.96 -5.26
CA GLU A 123 9.14 -18.16 -5.35
C GLU A 123 10.18 -18.23 -4.22
N PRO A 124 10.98 -17.17 -3.93
CA PRO A 124 11.98 -17.24 -2.86
C PRO A 124 11.40 -17.53 -1.48
N PHE A 125 10.23 -16.95 -1.16
CA PHE A 125 9.59 -17.21 0.13
C PHE A 125 8.91 -18.56 0.17
N ALA A 126 8.37 -19.07 -0.95
CA ALA A 126 7.85 -20.44 -1.01
C ALA A 126 8.96 -21.48 -0.74
N GLN A 127 10.15 -21.28 -1.30
CA GLN A 127 11.32 -22.12 -1.03
C GLN A 127 11.74 -22.03 0.45
N THR A 128 11.74 -20.82 1.02
CA THR A 128 12.05 -20.62 2.44
C THR A 128 11.01 -21.28 3.35
N VAL A 129 9.72 -21.20 3.03
CA VAL A 129 8.63 -21.89 3.72
C VAL A 129 8.83 -23.41 3.66
N ALA A 130 9.14 -23.96 2.49
CA ALA A 130 9.41 -25.39 2.33
C ALA A 130 10.60 -25.85 3.19
N TYR A 131 11.69 -25.06 3.20
CA TYR A 131 12.86 -25.32 4.03
C TYR A 131 12.51 -25.40 5.52
N TYR A 132 11.87 -24.38 6.09
CA TYR A 132 11.54 -24.37 7.51
C TYR A 132 10.47 -25.41 7.88
N THR A 133 9.57 -25.73 6.95
CA THR A 133 8.62 -26.85 7.13
C THR A 133 9.36 -28.17 7.30
N GLN A 134 10.36 -28.44 6.45
CA GLN A 134 11.16 -29.65 6.53
C GLN A 134 12.07 -29.67 7.77
N SER A 135 12.74 -28.57 8.09
CA SER A 135 13.56 -28.46 9.32
C SER A 135 12.71 -28.69 10.56
N GLY A 136 11.55 -28.04 10.68
CA GLY A 136 10.64 -28.25 11.81
C GLY A 136 10.15 -29.70 11.94
N ALA A 137 9.87 -30.37 10.81
CA ALA A 137 9.49 -31.79 10.82
C ALA A 137 10.64 -32.70 11.29
N ARG A 138 11.87 -32.46 10.82
CA ARG A 138 13.06 -33.20 11.27
C ARG A 138 13.35 -32.97 12.75
N ALA A 139 13.26 -31.73 13.23
CA ALA A 139 13.45 -31.41 14.63
C ALA A 139 12.44 -32.13 15.53
N LYS A 140 11.16 -32.20 15.12
CA LYS A 140 10.15 -32.99 15.82
C LYS A 140 10.50 -34.48 15.85
N GLN A 141 10.90 -35.05 14.72
CA GLN A 141 11.30 -36.45 14.65
C GLN A 141 12.46 -36.76 15.61
N VAL A 142 13.47 -35.89 15.69
CA VAL A 142 14.60 -36.05 16.63
C VAL A 142 14.10 -36.04 18.09
N LEU A 143 13.16 -35.16 18.45
CA LEU A 143 12.60 -35.12 19.79
C LEU A 143 11.78 -36.37 20.12
N GLU A 144 11.03 -36.90 19.14
CA GLU A 144 10.24 -38.12 19.28
C GLU A 144 11.15 -39.35 19.46
N GLU A 145 12.18 -39.49 18.64
CA GLU A 145 13.16 -40.58 18.71
C GLU A 145 13.94 -40.61 20.03
N ASN A 146 14.11 -39.45 20.68
CA ASN A 146 14.86 -39.30 21.92
C ASN A 146 13.98 -39.02 23.15
N ALA A 147 12.66 -39.16 23.04
CA ALA A 147 11.70 -38.71 24.05
C ALA A 147 11.95 -39.30 25.44
N ASP A 148 12.22 -40.60 25.53
CA ASP A 148 12.48 -41.30 26.80
C ASP A 148 13.77 -40.83 27.47
N ARG A 149 14.84 -40.66 26.66
CA ARG A 149 16.14 -40.18 27.15
C ARG A 149 16.04 -38.73 27.62
N ILE A 150 15.35 -37.87 26.87
CA ILE A 150 15.09 -36.48 27.26
C ILE A 150 14.30 -36.45 28.58
N LYS A 151 13.30 -37.31 28.74
CA LYS A 151 12.52 -37.43 29.97
C LYS A 151 13.37 -37.88 31.16
N GLU A 152 14.26 -38.86 30.96
CA GLU A 152 15.22 -39.31 31.97
C GLU A 152 16.13 -38.15 32.42
N LEU A 153 16.73 -37.42 31.46
CA LEU A 153 17.62 -36.29 31.73
C LEU A 153 16.90 -35.15 32.46
N LYS A 154 15.67 -34.81 32.05
CA LYS A 154 14.86 -33.77 32.72
C LYS A 154 14.47 -34.16 34.16
N ALA A 155 14.46 -35.45 34.51
CA ALA A 155 14.08 -35.94 35.84
C ALA A 155 15.25 -36.02 36.84
N LYS A 156 16.50 -35.97 36.37
CA LYS A 156 17.69 -36.04 37.24
C LYS A 156 17.92 -34.71 37.97
N SER A 157 18.18 -34.80 39.27
CA SER A 157 18.51 -33.63 40.11
C SER A 157 19.98 -33.17 39.96
N VAL A 158 20.86 -34.07 39.53
CA VAL A 158 22.28 -33.78 39.24
C VAL A 158 22.62 -34.46 37.91
N LEU A 159 23.11 -33.66 36.95
CA LEU A 159 23.57 -34.12 35.65
C LEU A 159 25.08 -34.04 35.60
N ASP A 160 25.74 -35.06 35.04
CA ASP A 160 27.15 -34.92 34.69
C ASP A 160 27.32 -33.96 33.49
N PRO A 161 28.54 -33.49 33.18
CA PRO A 161 28.75 -32.55 32.08
C PRO A 161 28.28 -33.04 30.70
N GLY A 162 28.36 -34.35 30.43
CA GLY A 162 27.90 -34.93 29.16
C GLY A 162 26.37 -35.00 29.09
N GLU A 163 25.73 -35.42 30.16
CA GLU A 163 24.27 -35.44 30.30
C GLU A 163 23.67 -34.03 30.22
N ARG A 164 24.38 -33.04 30.79
CA ARG A 164 23.99 -31.63 30.69
C ARG A 164 24.04 -31.15 29.24
N GLN A 165 25.12 -31.47 28.52
CA GLN A 165 25.26 -31.12 27.11
C GLN A 165 24.16 -31.77 26.26
N GLU A 166 23.83 -33.04 26.50
CA GLU A 166 22.77 -33.77 25.82
C GLU A 166 21.39 -33.11 26.02
N LEU A 167 21.08 -32.73 27.26
CA LEU A 167 19.84 -32.02 27.58
C LEU A 167 19.78 -30.63 26.92
N ASP A 168 20.88 -29.88 26.95
CA ASP A 168 20.95 -28.54 26.33
C ASP A 168 20.78 -28.64 24.79
N LEU A 169 21.31 -29.69 24.14
CA LEU A 169 21.08 -29.97 22.72
C LEU A 169 19.60 -30.27 22.45
N ALA A 170 18.96 -31.13 23.25
CA ALA A 170 17.55 -31.44 23.10
C ALA A 170 16.66 -30.20 23.27
N MET A 171 16.98 -29.33 24.22
CA MET A 171 16.29 -28.03 24.37
C MET A 171 16.53 -27.10 23.17
N GLY A 172 17.71 -27.16 22.55
CA GLY A 172 18.01 -26.47 21.30
C GLY A 172 17.11 -26.94 20.15
N VAL A 173 16.91 -28.25 20.01
CA VAL A 173 16.00 -28.84 19.00
C VAL A 173 14.53 -28.47 19.30
N GLU A 174 14.12 -28.48 20.57
CA GLU A 174 12.80 -28.01 21.00
C GLU A 174 12.54 -26.55 20.59
N LYS A 175 13.55 -25.69 20.74
CA LYS A 175 13.50 -24.30 20.27
C LYS A 175 13.43 -24.22 18.73
N GLU A 176 14.18 -25.04 18.00
CA GLU A 176 14.15 -25.07 16.52
C GLU A 176 12.75 -25.36 15.99
N VAL A 177 12.00 -26.29 16.61
CA VAL A 177 10.60 -26.55 16.22
C VAL A 177 9.75 -25.27 16.29
N GLY A 178 9.89 -24.51 17.38
CA GLY A 178 9.17 -23.26 17.57
C GLY A 178 9.59 -22.17 16.57
N ASP A 179 10.89 -22.03 16.33
CA ASP A 179 11.42 -21.00 15.43
C ASP A 179 11.11 -21.31 13.96
N SER A 180 11.19 -22.57 13.53
CA SER A 180 10.78 -23.01 12.19
C SER A 180 9.30 -22.72 11.93
N ALA A 181 8.41 -22.98 12.89
CA ALA A 181 6.99 -22.64 12.76
C ALA A 181 6.74 -21.12 12.61
N LYS A 182 7.49 -20.29 13.36
CA LYS A 182 7.42 -18.82 13.24
C LYS A 182 7.83 -18.36 11.85
N TRP A 183 8.93 -18.88 11.32
CA TRP A 183 9.43 -18.49 9.99
C TRP A 183 8.52 -18.93 8.87
N VAL A 184 7.96 -20.15 8.93
CA VAL A 184 6.91 -20.59 8.00
C VAL A 184 5.75 -19.59 7.99
N LYS A 185 5.22 -19.25 9.16
CA LYS A 185 4.12 -18.29 9.26
C LYS A 185 4.49 -16.91 8.72
N PHE A 186 5.69 -16.42 9.04
CA PHE A 186 6.18 -15.12 8.60
C PHE A 186 6.23 -15.03 7.06
N PHE A 187 6.95 -15.94 6.41
CA PHE A 187 7.13 -15.90 4.95
C PHE A 187 5.83 -16.21 4.20
N GLN A 188 5.01 -17.15 4.70
CA GLN A 188 3.70 -17.41 4.11
C GLN A 188 2.78 -16.19 4.16
N THR A 189 2.78 -15.45 5.28
CA THR A 189 2.00 -14.21 5.40
C THR A 189 2.41 -13.17 4.36
N TYR A 190 3.71 -13.03 4.07
CA TYR A 190 4.17 -12.13 3.01
C TYR A 190 3.65 -12.55 1.63
N ILE A 191 3.70 -13.84 1.30
CA ILE A 191 3.17 -14.36 0.03
C ILE A 191 1.67 -14.05 -0.09
N ASP A 192 0.90 -14.34 0.96
CA ASP A 192 -0.55 -14.19 0.95
C ASP A 192 -0.98 -12.72 0.84
N VAL A 193 -0.35 -11.85 1.65
CA VAL A 193 -0.64 -10.40 1.64
C VAL A 193 -0.25 -9.80 0.29
N THR A 194 0.97 -10.05 -0.20
CA THR A 194 1.42 -9.47 -1.48
C THR A 194 0.60 -9.95 -2.67
N LYS A 195 0.16 -11.22 -2.67
CA LYS A 195 -0.77 -11.73 -3.68
C LYS A 195 -2.07 -10.95 -3.66
N ARG A 196 -2.72 -10.85 -2.49
CA ARG A 196 -3.99 -10.12 -2.33
C ARG A 196 -3.87 -8.68 -2.83
N GLU A 197 -2.80 -8.00 -2.44
CA GLU A 197 -2.58 -6.61 -2.84
C GLU A 197 -2.29 -6.47 -4.34
N SER A 198 -1.61 -7.45 -4.96
CA SER A 198 -1.35 -7.43 -6.41
C SER A 198 -2.62 -7.48 -7.26
N GLU A 199 -3.71 -8.02 -6.70
CA GLU A 199 -5.03 -8.16 -7.33
C GLU A 199 -5.99 -7.01 -6.93
N ALA A 200 -5.69 -6.28 -5.85
CA ALA A 200 -6.59 -5.27 -5.27
C ALA A 200 -6.78 -4.02 -6.14
N TYR A 201 -5.86 -3.76 -7.08
CA TYR A 201 -5.86 -2.56 -7.90
C TYR A 201 -6.62 -2.70 -9.23
N ASP A 202 -6.92 -3.92 -9.67
CA ASP A 202 -7.62 -4.14 -10.94
C ASP A 202 -9.00 -3.48 -11.00
N PRO A 203 -9.85 -3.55 -9.94
CA PRO A 203 -11.13 -2.83 -9.93
C PRO A 203 -10.95 -1.32 -10.08
N LEU A 204 -9.95 -0.73 -9.42
CA LEU A 204 -9.69 0.71 -9.49
C LEU A 204 -9.25 1.11 -10.90
N VAL A 205 -8.33 0.38 -11.51
CA VAL A 205 -7.89 0.61 -12.90
C VAL A 205 -9.09 0.55 -13.84
N LYS A 206 -9.92 -0.50 -13.71
CA LYS A 206 -11.11 -0.68 -14.55
C LYS A 206 -12.10 0.47 -14.41
N VAL A 207 -12.43 0.88 -13.18
CA VAL A 207 -13.34 2.00 -12.93
C VAL A 207 -12.84 3.28 -13.60
N MET A 208 -11.52 3.52 -13.59
CA MET A 208 -10.94 4.72 -14.18
C MET A 208 -10.90 4.68 -15.70
N GLU A 209 -10.63 3.52 -16.29
CA GLU A 209 -10.76 3.32 -17.74
C GLU A 209 -12.21 3.50 -18.20
N ASP A 210 -13.17 2.93 -17.47
CA ASP A 210 -14.60 3.02 -17.79
C ASP A 210 -15.11 4.47 -17.69
N LYS A 211 -14.66 5.26 -16.69
CA LYS A 211 -15.00 6.70 -16.60
C LYS A 211 -14.46 7.53 -17.77
N LEU A 212 -13.18 7.35 -18.11
CA LEU A 212 -12.54 8.06 -19.22
C LEU A 212 -13.18 7.69 -20.56
N LYS A 213 -13.49 6.41 -20.75
CA LYS A 213 -14.22 5.96 -21.94
C LYS A 213 -15.62 6.54 -22.00
N GLY A 214 -16.38 6.47 -20.91
CA GLY A 214 -17.74 7.02 -20.86
C GLY A 214 -17.79 8.51 -21.15
N GLU A 215 -16.81 9.30 -20.69
CA GLU A 215 -16.69 10.70 -21.08
C GLU A 215 -16.36 10.86 -22.57
N ALA A 216 -15.40 10.09 -23.09
CA ALA A 216 -15.05 10.17 -24.51
C ALA A 216 -16.27 9.87 -25.40
N ASP A 217 -17.04 8.84 -25.06
CA ASP A 217 -18.28 8.47 -25.76
C ASP A 217 -19.31 9.60 -25.66
N GLN A 218 -19.50 10.22 -24.48
CA GLN A 218 -20.40 11.36 -24.31
C GLN A 218 -20.00 12.58 -25.16
N VAL A 219 -18.69 12.88 -25.23
CA VAL A 219 -18.17 14.00 -26.03
C VAL A 219 -18.33 13.73 -27.52
N GLU A 220 -18.14 12.48 -27.96
CA GLU A 220 -18.28 12.08 -29.36
C GLU A 220 -19.75 12.06 -29.82
N GLU A 221 -20.67 11.62 -28.96
CA GLU A 221 -22.10 11.54 -29.29
C GLU A 221 -22.83 12.88 -29.16
N TYR A 222 -22.20 13.89 -28.54
CA TYR A 222 -22.84 15.17 -28.29
C TYR A 222 -23.11 15.94 -29.60
N LYS A 223 -24.40 16.14 -29.92
CA LYS A 223 -24.84 16.69 -31.21
C LYS A 223 -24.35 18.12 -31.48
N ALA A 224 -24.23 18.97 -30.46
CA ALA A 224 -23.81 20.36 -30.61
C ALA A 224 -22.29 20.50 -30.35
N GLY A 225 -21.48 20.46 -31.40
CA GLY A 225 -20.02 20.51 -31.26
C GLY A 225 -19.37 19.13 -31.12
N LYS A 226 -19.90 18.13 -31.82
CA LYS A 226 -19.40 16.74 -31.88
C LYS A 226 -17.87 16.63 -31.76
N GLY A 227 -17.38 15.95 -30.73
CA GLY A 227 -15.95 15.73 -30.49
C GLY A 227 -15.20 16.89 -29.83
N ASP A 228 -15.84 18.04 -29.62
CA ASP A 228 -15.23 19.22 -28.97
C ASP A 228 -15.53 19.20 -27.47
N ARG A 229 -14.52 18.80 -26.68
CA ARG A 229 -14.62 18.72 -25.21
C ARG A 229 -15.05 20.03 -24.56
N LEU A 230 -14.58 21.17 -25.07
CA LEU A 230 -14.90 22.48 -24.47
C LEU A 230 -16.37 22.86 -24.72
N LYS A 231 -16.87 22.65 -25.94
CA LYS A 231 -18.30 22.87 -26.25
C LYS A 231 -19.21 21.92 -25.48
N TRP A 232 -18.79 20.67 -25.32
CA TRP A 232 -19.50 19.71 -24.47
C TRP A 232 -19.59 20.23 -23.03
N VAL A 233 -18.47 20.66 -22.42
CA VAL A 233 -18.44 21.26 -21.07
C VAL A 233 -19.40 22.44 -20.96
N GLU A 234 -19.35 23.39 -21.90
CA GLU A 234 -20.20 24.58 -21.90
C GLU A 234 -21.69 24.22 -21.93
N ALA A 235 -22.05 23.19 -22.70
CA ALA A 235 -23.41 22.74 -22.81
C ALA A 235 -23.90 22.02 -21.55
N VAL A 236 -23.14 21.06 -21.05
CA VAL A 236 -23.57 20.24 -19.90
C VAL A 236 -23.62 21.07 -18.61
N VAL A 237 -22.70 22.02 -18.41
CA VAL A 237 -22.74 22.93 -17.23
C VAL A 237 -23.91 23.91 -17.28
N SER A 238 -24.39 24.24 -18.48
CA SER A 238 -25.52 25.16 -18.66
C SER A 238 -26.88 24.48 -18.46
N SER A 239 -26.91 23.15 -18.38
CA SER A 239 -28.13 22.36 -18.21
C SER A 239 -28.21 21.78 -16.79
N PRO A 240 -29.14 22.26 -15.94
CA PRO A 240 -29.27 21.78 -14.56
C PRO A 240 -29.48 20.27 -14.44
N ALA A 241 -30.09 19.64 -15.45
CA ALA A 241 -30.36 18.21 -15.46
C ALA A 241 -29.08 17.35 -15.32
N TYR A 242 -27.95 17.77 -15.92
CA TYR A 242 -26.69 17.04 -15.80
C TYR A 242 -26.11 17.10 -14.39
N LEU A 243 -26.23 18.25 -13.73
CA LEU A 243 -25.77 18.43 -12.35
C LEU A 243 -26.68 17.70 -11.37
N GLU A 244 -28.00 17.75 -11.55
CA GLU A 244 -28.96 17.02 -10.71
C GLU A 244 -28.82 15.50 -10.85
N ALA A 245 -28.46 15.00 -12.03
CA ALA A 245 -28.19 13.57 -12.24
C ALA A 245 -27.00 13.04 -11.42
N GLN A 246 -26.15 13.91 -10.87
CA GLN A 246 -25.01 13.50 -10.03
C GLN A 246 -25.41 13.15 -8.59
N GLY A 247 -26.68 13.37 -8.21
CA GLY A 247 -27.22 12.99 -6.92
C GLY A 247 -26.79 13.93 -5.80
N ASP A 248 -25.97 13.43 -4.88
CA ASP A 248 -25.61 14.15 -3.66
C ASP A 248 -24.62 15.31 -3.92
N ARG A 249 -24.39 16.10 -2.86
CA ARG A 249 -23.49 17.26 -2.94
C ARG A 249 -22.06 16.86 -3.36
N ALA A 250 -21.58 15.70 -2.91
CA ALA A 250 -20.26 15.19 -3.26
C ALA A 250 -20.17 14.77 -4.73
N GLY A 251 -21.17 14.07 -5.26
CA GLY A 251 -21.29 13.72 -6.68
C GLY A 251 -21.29 14.96 -7.57
N LYS A 252 -22.10 15.97 -7.19
CA LYS A 252 -22.13 17.28 -7.87
C LYS A 252 -20.75 17.95 -7.87
N ALA A 253 -20.06 17.96 -6.73
CA ALA A 253 -18.71 18.52 -6.63
C ALA A 253 -17.72 17.79 -7.54
N ARG A 254 -17.64 16.46 -7.46
CA ARG A 254 -16.72 15.64 -8.29
C ARG A 254 -16.92 15.90 -9.77
N TRP A 255 -18.17 15.95 -10.21
CA TRP A 255 -18.49 16.24 -11.60
C TRP A 255 -18.06 17.65 -12.02
N LEU A 256 -18.33 18.66 -11.19
CA LEU A 256 -17.92 20.05 -11.49
C LEU A 256 -16.39 20.19 -11.51
N TYR A 257 -15.68 19.51 -10.62
CA TYR A 257 -14.22 19.48 -10.67
C TYR A 257 -13.69 18.77 -11.92
N ARG A 258 -14.35 17.69 -12.38
CA ARG A 258 -14.01 17.07 -13.68
C ARG A 258 -14.16 18.07 -14.83
N LEU A 259 -15.25 18.81 -14.87
CA LEU A 259 -15.40 19.85 -15.89
C LEU A 259 -14.34 20.94 -15.78
N ALA A 260 -13.94 21.32 -14.57
CA ALA A 260 -12.91 22.32 -14.35
C ALA A 260 -11.52 21.81 -14.80
N VAL A 261 -11.27 20.50 -14.76
CA VAL A 261 -10.07 19.90 -15.35
C VAL A 261 -10.09 20.01 -16.88
N ILE A 262 -11.24 19.79 -17.51
CA ILE A 262 -11.37 19.82 -18.98
C ILE A 262 -11.38 21.26 -19.52
N SER A 263 -12.04 22.18 -18.82
CA SER A 263 -12.18 23.59 -19.18
C SER A 263 -11.88 24.49 -17.98
N PRO A 264 -10.58 24.67 -17.64
CA PRO A 264 -10.17 25.39 -16.43
C PRO A 264 -10.62 26.85 -16.41
N ASP A 265 -10.70 27.48 -17.58
CA ASP A 265 -11.09 28.88 -17.74
C ASP A 265 -12.62 29.10 -17.80
N SER A 266 -13.41 28.04 -17.66
CA SER A 266 -14.88 28.13 -17.72
C SER A 266 -15.46 28.85 -16.50
N LYS A 267 -15.79 30.15 -16.69
CA LYS A 267 -16.45 30.97 -15.67
C LYS A 267 -17.75 30.36 -15.16
N LYS A 268 -18.47 29.60 -16.01
CA LYS A 268 -19.72 28.92 -15.62
C LYS A 268 -19.45 27.79 -14.64
N VAL A 269 -18.44 26.95 -14.91
CA VAL A 269 -18.03 25.86 -14.00
C VAL A 269 -17.57 26.44 -12.67
N GLN A 270 -16.71 27.45 -12.69
CA GLN A 270 -16.22 28.11 -11.47
C GLN A 270 -17.37 28.71 -10.66
N HIS A 271 -18.33 29.38 -11.31
CA HIS A 271 -19.51 29.90 -10.62
C HIS A 271 -20.36 28.80 -9.98
N GLN A 272 -20.58 27.67 -10.65
CA GLN A 272 -21.32 26.54 -10.06
C GLN A 272 -20.57 25.90 -8.88
N LEU A 273 -19.24 25.82 -8.95
CA LEU A 273 -18.42 25.42 -7.80
C LEU A 273 -18.55 26.40 -6.63
N ASP A 274 -18.55 27.71 -6.90
CA ASP A 274 -18.73 28.74 -5.87
C ASP A 274 -20.12 28.66 -5.23
N VAL A 275 -21.17 28.44 -6.02
CA VAL A 275 -22.54 28.22 -5.51
C VAL A 275 -22.58 26.96 -4.64
N LEU A 276 -22.02 25.84 -5.12
CA LEU A 276 -21.99 24.58 -4.38
C LEU A 276 -21.19 24.69 -3.07
N ASN A 277 -20.17 25.53 -3.05
CA ASN A 277 -19.32 25.79 -1.88
C ASN A 277 -19.85 26.93 -0.98
N GLY A 278 -21.02 27.50 -1.30
CA GLY A 278 -21.62 28.59 -0.52
C GLY A 278 -20.88 29.92 -0.60
N LYS A 279 -19.98 30.09 -1.58
CA LYS A 279 -19.22 31.31 -1.85
C LYS A 279 -19.96 32.29 -2.76
N ALA A 280 -20.98 31.83 -3.48
CA ALA A 280 -21.83 32.64 -4.34
C ALA A 280 -23.32 32.30 -4.15
N ALA A 281 -24.19 33.26 -4.43
CA ALA A 281 -25.64 33.04 -4.47
C ALA A 281 -26.01 32.28 -5.75
N ALA A 282 -26.93 31.32 -5.64
CA ALA A 282 -27.54 30.70 -6.81
C ALA A 282 -28.24 31.76 -7.67
N ALA A 283 -28.06 31.71 -8.99
CA ALA A 283 -28.72 32.64 -9.89
C ALA A 283 -30.25 32.58 -9.68
N PRO A 284 -30.95 33.74 -9.60
CA PRO A 284 -32.39 33.75 -9.46
C PRO A 284 -33.00 33.01 -10.65
N GLY A 285 -33.73 31.92 -10.37
CA GLY A 285 -34.38 31.13 -11.41
C GLY A 285 -35.23 32.04 -12.28
N LYS A 286 -35.05 31.99 -13.60
CA LYS A 286 -35.98 32.64 -14.53
C LYS A 286 -37.36 32.09 -14.22
N LYS A 287 -38.21 32.91 -13.58
CA LYS A 287 -39.64 32.66 -13.49
C LYS A 287 -40.13 32.46 -14.92
N GLY A 288 -40.64 31.26 -15.21
CA GLY A 288 -41.24 30.95 -16.50
C GLY A 288 -42.25 32.03 -16.86
N LYS A 289 -42.14 32.54 -18.07
CA LYS A 289 -43.28 33.11 -18.78
C LYS A 289 -44.02 31.97 -19.45
#